data_AF-A0AAW2PL90-F1
#
_entry.id   AF-A0AAW2PL90-F1
#
_cell.length_a   1.000
_cell.length_b   1.000
_cell.length_c   1.000
_cell.angle_alpha   90.00
_cell.angle_beta   90.00
_cell.angle_gamma   90.00
#
_symmetry.space_group_name_H-M   'P 1'
#
loop_
_entity.id
_entity.type
_entity.pdbx_description
1 polymer ?
#
loop_
_entity_poly.entity_id
_entity_poly.type
_entity_poly.pdbx_seq_one_letter_code
_entity_poly.pdbx_strand_id
1 'polypeptide(L)'
;MQANTLSSAPKIHEHGAGLTRSDFPEGFIFGTGTSAFQVFQEGEIGIVLNSSCHYPSQKLLGDQSVKRAYDFMLGWFLEPVIYGQFPKSMLENAEANIVPFSEKETQMLKRSIDFLGLNYYTADFVANERDPPGVGYPADHIVSIVTALSWLWMVPKGLYDHLVYLKNTYDQDMPPMYITEMGLPIKMTMGSQLNKLA
;
A
#
# COMPACT_ATOMS: atom_id res chain seq x y z
N MET A 1 -4.31 -57.24 -18.47
CA MET A 1 -4.01 -56.51 -17.22
C MET A 1 -3.15 -55.32 -17.59
N GLN A 2 -3.68 -54.12 -17.37
CA GLN A 2 -3.12 -52.84 -17.81
C GLN A 2 -1.94 -52.43 -16.94
N ALA A 3 -0.91 -51.85 -17.56
CA ALA A 3 0.21 -51.21 -16.90
C ALA A 3 -0.20 -49.80 -16.45
N ASN A 4 0.08 -49.47 -15.19
CA ASN A 4 -0.10 -48.16 -14.59
C ASN A 4 0.74 -47.10 -15.32
N THR A 5 0.08 -46.10 -15.90
CA THR A 5 0.71 -44.83 -16.27
C THR A 5 0.64 -43.90 -15.05
N LEU A 6 1.79 -43.62 -14.46
CA LEU A 6 1.96 -42.54 -13.50
C LEU A 6 1.62 -41.22 -14.21
N SER A 7 0.56 -40.56 -13.73
CA SER A 7 0.23 -39.19 -14.09
C SER A 7 1.44 -38.29 -13.79
N SER A 8 2.01 -37.73 -14.85
CA SER A 8 3.06 -36.72 -14.76
C SER A 8 2.53 -35.49 -14.03
N ALA A 9 3.19 -35.10 -12.94
CA ALA A 9 2.93 -33.82 -12.27
C ALA A 9 3.01 -32.67 -13.29
N PRO A 10 2.19 -31.61 -13.15
CA PRO A 10 2.23 -30.48 -14.06
C PRO A 10 3.62 -29.83 -14.02
N LYS A 11 4.21 -29.63 -15.20
CA LYS A 11 5.43 -28.83 -15.33
C LYS A 11 5.09 -27.39 -14.97
N ILE A 12 5.69 -26.90 -13.89
CA ILE A 12 5.72 -25.48 -13.54
C ILE A 12 6.52 -24.75 -14.62
N HIS A 13 5.83 -23.97 -15.44
CA HIS A 13 6.44 -23.04 -16.36
C HIS A 13 6.72 -21.73 -15.62
N GLU A 14 7.97 -21.48 -15.27
CA GLU A 14 8.45 -20.18 -14.80
C GLU A 14 8.45 -19.19 -15.97
N HIS A 15 7.36 -18.45 -16.19
CA HIS A 15 7.37 -17.17 -16.90
C HIS A 15 6.50 -16.21 -16.09
N GLY A 16 7.00 -14.99 -15.82
CA GLY A 16 6.36 -13.97 -14.97
C GLY A 16 5.03 -13.45 -15.50
N ALA A 17 3.99 -14.28 -15.43
CA ALA A 17 2.61 -13.87 -15.58
C ALA A 17 2.16 -13.30 -14.23
N GLY A 18 2.05 -11.96 -14.17
CA GLY A 18 1.45 -11.29 -13.02
C GLY A 18 0.04 -11.84 -12.80
N LEU A 19 -0.27 -12.15 -11.54
CA LEU A 19 -1.64 -12.51 -11.16
C LEU A 19 -2.59 -11.40 -11.63
N THR A 20 -3.60 -11.80 -12.36
CA THR A 20 -4.70 -10.97 -12.85
C THR A 20 -5.89 -11.12 -11.91
N ARG A 21 -6.84 -10.19 -11.99
CA ARG A 21 -8.07 -10.26 -11.20
C ARG A 21 -8.89 -11.54 -11.47
N SER A 22 -8.80 -12.10 -12.68
CA SER A 22 -9.46 -13.37 -13.06
C SER A 22 -8.84 -14.60 -12.42
N ASP A 23 -7.65 -14.49 -11.81
CA ASP A 23 -7.01 -15.61 -11.09
C ASP A 23 -7.60 -15.81 -9.68
N PHE A 24 -8.47 -14.91 -9.22
CA PHE A 24 -9.15 -14.99 -7.93
C PHE A 24 -10.61 -15.48 -8.09
N PRO A 25 -11.19 -16.15 -7.07
CA PRO A 25 -12.58 -16.60 -7.12
C PRO A 25 -13.56 -15.46 -7.38
N GLU A 26 -14.66 -15.74 -8.08
CA GLU A 26 -15.71 -14.77 -8.30
C GLU A 26 -16.28 -14.25 -6.96
N GLY A 27 -16.27 -12.93 -6.76
CA GLY A 27 -16.65 -12.30 -5.49
C GLY A 27 -15.56 -12.28 -4.43
N PHE A 28 -14.34 -12.75 -4.73
CA PHE A 28 -13.17 -12.51 -3.89
C PHE A 28 -12.80 -11.03 -3.95
N ILE A 29 -13.32 -10.28 -2.98
CA ILE A 29 -12.82 -8.97 -2.63
C ILE A 29 -11.97 -9.17 -1.38
N PHE A 30 -10.79 -8.53 -1.34
CA PHE A 30 -9.98 -8.45 -0.13
C PHE A 30 -10.88 -7.94 1.01
N GLY A 31 -11.31 -8.82 1.93
CA GLY A 31 -12.27 -8.48 2.99
C GLY A 31 -13.58 -9.29 3.05
N THR A 32 -13.85 -10.25 2.15
CA THR A 32 -15.06 -11.10 2.31
C THR A 32 -14.95 -12.14 3.42
N GLY A 33 -13.73 -12.55 3.79
CA GLY A 33 -13.51 -13.45 4.92
C GLY A 33 -13.78 -12.83 6.29
N THR A 34 -13.75 -11.50 6.39
CA THR A 34 -13.85 -10.75 7.65
C THR A 34 -15.30 -10.42 8.04
N SER A 35 -16.26 -10.46 7.10
CA SER A 35 -17.67 -10.12 7.34
C SER A 35 -18.36 -11.02 8.39
N ALA A 36 -17.93 -12.29 8.50
CA ALA A 36 -18.46 -13.21 9.52
C ALA A 36 -18.06 -12.79 10.95
N PHE A 37 -16.88 -12.19 11.12
CA PHE A 37 -16.40 -11.74 12.43
C PHE A 37 -17.20 -10.53 12.94
N GLN A 38 -17.49 -9.56 12.06
CA GLN A 38 -18.33 -8.40 12.36
C GLN A 38 -19.74 -8.79 12.82
N VAL A 39 -20.38 -9.74 12.12
CA VAL A 39 -21.79 -10.10 12.39
C VAL A 39 -21.97 -10.91 13.67
N PHE A 40 -21.03 -11.80 14.00
CA PHE A 40 -21.20 -12.72 15.13
C PHE A 40 -20.51 -12.29 16.42
N GLN A 41 -19.45 -11.48 16.35
CA GLN A 41 -18.65 -11.11 17.52
C GLN A 41 -18.70 -9.62 17.88
N GLU A 42 -19.46 -8.80 17.13
CA GLU A 42 -19.55 -7.34 17.34
C GLU A 42 -18.16 -6.65 17.35
N GLY A 43 -17.19 -7.24 16.64
CA GLY A 43 -15.82 -6.74 16.57
C GLY A 43 -15.61 -5.74 15.43
N GLU A 44 -14.63 -4.86 15.60
CA GLU A 44 -14.21 -3.90 14.57
C GLU A 44 -13.17 -4.50 13.63
N ILE A 45 -13.24 -4.16 12.35
CA ILE A 45 -12.35 -4.65 11.30
C ILE A 45 -11.80 -3.47 10.51
N GLY A 46 -10.48 -3.43 10.40
CA GLY A 46 -9.77 -2.38 9.68
C GLY A 46 -8.77 -2.94 8.69
N ILE A 47 -8.19 -2.04 7.90
CA ILE A 47 -7.03 -2.30 7.06
C ILE A 47 -5.81 -1.63 7.67
N VAL A 48 -4.66 -2.30 7.58
CA VAL A 48 -3.37 -1.72 7.98
C VAL A 48 -2.58 -1.39 6.71
N LEU A 49 -2.24 -0.11 6.52
CA LEU A 49 -1.54 0.38 5.35
C LEU A 49 -0.15 0.90 5.70
N ASN A 50 0.83 0.55 4.89
CA ASN A 50 2.18 1.11 4.96
C ASN A 50 2.23 2.43 4.16
N SER A 51 2.79 3.49 4.76
CA SER A 51 2.99 4.74 4.03
C SER A 51 4.10 5.60 4.63
N SER A 52 4.66 6.47 3.79
CA SER A 52 5.70 7.44 4.13
C SER A 52 5.16 8.87 4.00
N CYS A 53 5.81 9.81 4.67
CA CYS A 53 5.61 11.22 4.33
C CYS A 53 6.35 11.55 3.03
N HIS A 54 5.74 12.32 2.13
CA HIS A 54 6.35 12.67 0.85
C HIS A 54 6.60 14.18 0.77
N TYR A 55 7.85 14.57 0.56
CA TYR A 55 8.27 15.94 0.33
C TYR A 55 8.68 16.15 -1.12
N PRO A 56 8.39 17.32 -1.71
CA PRO A 56 8.80 17.59 -3.08
C PRO A 56 10.32 17.83 -3.15
N SER A 57 10.99 17.18 -4.09
CA SER A 57 12.40 17.45 -4.41
C SER A 57 12.59 18.76 -5.17
N GLN A 58 11.54 19.27 -5.83
CA GLN A 58 11.54 20.51 -6.63
C GLN A 58 10.35 21.41 -6.28
N LYS A 59 10.56 22.72 -6.20
CA LYS A 59 9.52 23.68 -5.75
C LYS A 59 8.34 23.89 -6.71
N LEU A 60 8.57 23.87 -8.04
CA LEU A 60 7.55 24.29 -9.03
C LEU A 60 6.59 23.17 -9.48
N LEU A 61 7.01 21.91 -9.35
CA LEU A 61 6.24 20.72 -9.78
C LEU A 61 5.96 19.75 -8.62
N GLY A 62 6.31 20.17 -7.40
CA GLY A 62 6.34 19.32 -6.23
C GLY A 62 5.00 18.73 -5.82
N ASP A 63 3.95 19.54 -5.85
CA ASP A 63 2.64 19.14 -5.31
C ASP A 63 2.00 17.98 -6.08
N GLN A 64 2.21 17.92 -7.40
CA GLN A 64 1.70 16.83 -8.23
C GLN A 64 2.43 15.51 -7.97
N SER A 65 3.77 15.53 -7.84
CA SER A 65 4.54 14.34 -7.48
C SER A 65 4.19 13.84 -6.08
N VAL A 66 4.00 14.75 -5.12
CA VAL A 66 3.60 14.40 -3.75
C VAL A 66 2.23 13.74 -3.75
N LYS A 67 1.24 14.33 -4.45
CA LYS A 67 -0.08 13.72 -4.55
C LYS A 67 -0.02 12.33 -5.20
N ARG A 68 0.70 12.15 -6.31
CA ARG A 68 0.81 10.83 -6.95
C ARG A 68 1.50 9.80 -6.05
N ALA A 69 2.50 10.20 -5.29
CA ALA A 69 3.13 9.32 -4.31
C ALA A 69 2.13 8.85 -3.23
N TYR A 70 1.33 9.77 -2.68
CA TYR A 70 0.26 9.42 -1.74
C TYR A 70 -0.82 8.55 -2.38
N ASP A 71 -1.29 8.92 -3.57
CA ASP A 71 -2.31 8.16 -4.30
C ASP A 71 -1.84 6.72 -4.54
N PHE A 72 -0.56 6.51 -4.87
CA PHE A 72 -0.02 5.19 -5.16
C PHE A 72 0.30 4.38 -3.89
N MET A 73 0.98 4.99 -2.91
CA MET A 73 1.40 4.30 -1.68
C MET A 73 0.23 4.01 -0.74
N LEU A 74 -0.75 4.92 -0.68
CA LEU A 74 -1.84 4.86 0.28
C LEU A 74 -3.20 4.85 -0.41
N GLY A 75 -3.45 5.81 -1.30
CA GLY A 75 -4.74 5.98 -1.98
C GLY A 75 -5.19 4.74 -2.75
N TRP A 76 -4.26 3.95 -3.29
CA TRP A 76 -4.54 2.72 -4.03
C TRP A 76 -5.43 1.77 -3.22
N PHE A 77 -5.19 1.65 -1.92
CA PHE A 77 -5.97 0.79 -1.04
C PHE A 77 -6.97 1.57 -0.19
N LEU A 78 -6.65 2.82 0.16
CA LEU A 78 -7.48 3.64 1.03
C LEU A 78 -8.72 4.19 0.32
N GLU A 79 -8.60 4.72 -0.90
CA GLU A 79 -9.76 5.28 -1.61
C GLU A 79 -10.80 4.24 -1.98
N PRO A 80 -10.45 2.99 -2.35
CA PRO A 80 -11.45 1.94 -2.52
C PRO A 80 -12.28 1.69 -1.26
N VAL A 81 -11.65 1.60 -0.08
CA VAL A 81 -12.39 1.30 1.16
C VAL A 81 -13.16 2.50 1.72
N ILE A 82 -12.80 3.74 1.36
CA ILE A 82 -13.55 4.95 1.75
C ILE A 82 -14.64 5.28 0.72
N TYR A 83 -14.31 5.28 -0.56
CA TYR A 83 -15.13 5.82 -1.65
C TYR A 83 -15.64 4.78 -2.65
N GLY A 84 -15.07 3.57 -2.67
CA GLY A 84 -15.41 2.51 -3.62
C GLY A 84 -14.75 2.69 -4.99
N GLN A 85 -13.71 3.52 -5.10
CA GLN A 85 -13.00 3.81 -6.36
C GLN A 85 -11.51 4.04 -6.13
N PHE A 86 -10.70 3.82 -7.17
CA PHE A 86 -9.28 4.16 -7.13
C PHE A 86 -9.06 5.69 -7.21
N PRO A 87 -7.90 6.19 -6.76
CA PRO A 87 -7.51 7.58 -6.98
C PRO A 87 -7.52 7.93 -8.46
N LYS A 88 -8.03 9.11 -8.78
CA LYS A 88 -8.13 9.60 -10.16
C LYS A 88 -6.77 9.57 -10.88
N SER A 89 -5.70 9.95 -10.20
CA SER A 89 -4.36 9.96 -10.80
C SER A 89 -3.90 8.56 -11.21
N MET A 90 -4.31 7.50 -10.51
CA MET A 90 -3.97 6.14 -10.87
C MET A 90 -4.73 5.68 -12.12
N LEU A 91 -6.00 6.06 -12.26
CA LEU A 91 -6.79 5.76 -13.45
C LEU A 91 -6.27 6.50 -14.70
N GLU A 92 -5.71 7.70 -14.51
CA GLU A 92 -5.16 8.51 -15.61
C GLU A 92 -3.75 8.08 -16.03
N ASN A 93 -2.95 7.55 -15.10
CA ASN A 93 -1.53 7.26 -15.32
C ASN A 93 -1.21 5.77 -15.52
N ALA A 94 -2.03 4.86 -15.00
CA ALA A 94 -1.82 3.43 -15.22
C ALA A 94 -2.18 3.09 -16.67
N GLU A 95 -1.17 3.00 -17.52
CA GLU A 95 -1.32 2.47 -18.87
C GLU A 95 -1.91 1.04 -18.78
N ALA A 96 -3.20 0.93 -19.10
CA ALA A 96 -3.97 -0.29 -19.39
C ALA A 96 -4.28 -1.32 -18.27
N ASN A 97 -3.69 -1.29 -17.07
CA ASN A 97 -3.84 -2.42 -16.13
C ASN A 97 -4.78 -2.22 -14.92
N ILE A 98 -5.27 -1.00 -14.66
CA ILE A 98 -6.25 -0.76 -13.58
C ILE A 98 -7.65 -0.63 -14.18
N VAL A 99 -8.49 -1.63 -13.89
CA VAL A 99 -9.90 -1.64 -14.29
C VAL A 99 -10.76 -1.10 -13.14
N PRO A 100 -11.63 -0.10 -13.37
CA PRO A 100 -12.57 0.37 -12.36
C PRO A 100 -13.42 -0.77 -11.77
N PHE A 101 -13.85 -0.60 -10.52
CA PHE A 101 -14.76 -1.54 -9.89
C PHE A 101 -16.13 -1.54 -10.59
N SER A 102 -16.78 -2.70 -10.61
CA SER A 102 -18.19 -2.77 -10.96
C SER A 102 -19.03 -2.12 -9.87
N GLU A 103 -20.28 -1.74 -10.18
CA GLU A 103 -21.21 -1.15 -9.22
C GLU A 103 -21.37 -2.01 -7.94
N LYS A 104 -21.44 -3.34 -8.11
CA LYS A 104 -21.56 -4.28 -6.98
C LYS A 104 -20.34 -4.21 -6.07
N GLU A 105 -19.14 -4.10 -6.64
CA GLU A 105 -17.88 -4.06 -5.88
C GLU A 105 -17.69 -2.71 -5.21
N THR A 106 -18.02 -1.62 -5.89
CA THR A 106 -18.07 -0.27 -5.31
C THR A 106 -18.93 -0.27 -4.06
N GLN A 107 -20.11 -0.88 -4.10
CA GLN A 107 -21.01 -0.98 -2.94
C GLN A 107 -20.44 -1.86 -1.82
N MET A 108 -19.69 -2.92 -2.15
CA MET A 108 -19.04 -3.78 -1.15
C MET A 108 -17.83 -3.12 -0.48
N LEU A 109 -17.09 -2.29 -1.21
CA LEU A 109 -15.86 -1.66 -0.74
C LEU A 109 -16.10 -0.35 0.01
N LYS A 110 -17.05 0.46 -0.45
CA LYS A 110 -17.30 1.79 0.11
C LYS A 110 -17.69 1.70 1.59
N ARG A 111 -16.90 2.36 2.45
CA ARG A 111 -17.05 2.39 3.91
C ARG A 111 -17.03 0.97 4.53
N SER A 112 -16.16 0.11 4.02
CA SER A 112 -16.06 -1.31 4.44
C SER A 112 -15.13 -1.55 5.65
N ILE A 113 -14.52 -0.50 6.19
CA ILE A 113 -13.62 -0.58 7.35
C ILE A 113 -14.16 0.25 8.53
N ASP A 114 -13.95 -0.26 9.73
CA ASP A 114 -14.28 0.39 11.00
C ASP A 114 -13.12 1.26 11.50
N PHE A 115 -11.89 0.92 11.16
CA PHE A 115 -10.69 1.71 11.48
C PHE A 115 -9.59 1.60 10.42
N LEU A 116 -8.68 2.57 10.41
CA LEU A 116 -7.44 2.55 9.63
C LEU A 116 -6.23 2.33 10.54
N GLY A 117 -5.46 1.28 10.29
CA GLY A 117 -4.11 1.14 10.82
C GLY A 117 -3.09 1.78 9.88
N LEU A 118 -2.17 2.57 10.43
CA LEU A 118 -1.07 3.17 9.68
C LEU A 118 0.27 2.64 10.19
N ASN A 119 1.05 2.06 9.28
CA ASN A 119 2.44 1.67 9.48
C ASN A 119 3.34 2.81 8.94
N TYR A 120 3.93 3.60 9.84
CA TYR A 120 4.75 4.75 9.49
C TYR A 120 6.19 4.57 9.98
N TYR A 121 7.14 4.83 9.08
CA TYR A 121 8.55 4.57 9.34
C TYR A 121 9.49 5.70 8.92
N THR A 122 9.20 6.42 7.83
CA THR A 122 10.15 7.36 7.22
C THR A 122 9.45 8.49 6.45
N ALA A 123 10.25 9.40 5.91
CA ALA A 123 9.84 10.35 4.90
C ALA A 123 10.79 10.34 3.72
N ASP A 124 10.26 10.60 2.53
CA ASP A 124 10.98 10.52 1.26
C ASP A 124 10.85 11.83 0.48
N PHE A 125 11.86 12.14 -0.33
CA PHE A 125 11.77 13.19 -1.34
C PHE A 125 11.30 12.60 -2.66
N VAL A 126 10.33 13.23 -3.31
CA VAL A 126 9.73 12.77 -4.55
C VAL A 126 9.89 13.76 -5.69
N ALA A 127 10.06 13.28 -6.91
CA ALA A 127 10.10 14.10 -8.12
C ALA A 127 9.17 13.53 -9.20
N ASN A 128 8.67 14.38 -10.09
CA ASN A 128 8.01 13.90 -11.31
C ASN A 128 9.03 13.14 -12.16
N GLU A 129 8.70 11.91 -12.55
CA GLU A 129 9.51 11.13 -13.48
C GLU A 129 8.71 10.89 -14.75
N ARG A 130 9.09 11.57 -15.83
CA ARG A 130 8.33 11.56 -17.09
C ARG A 130 8.57 10.30 -17.94
N ASP A 131 9.66 9.60 -17.67
CA ASP A 131 10.09 8.39 -18.38
C ASP A 131 10.79 7.45 -17.39
N PRO A 132 10.02 6.82 -16.48
CA PRO A 132 10.59 5.98 -15.42
C PRO A 132 11.31 4.76 -16.02
N PRO A 133 12.57 4.48 -15.64
CA PRO A 133 13.29 3.34 -16.19
C PRO A 133 12.70 2.02 -15.70
N GLY A 134 12.36 1.13 -16.63
CA GLY A 134 11.95 -0.26 -16.34
C GLY A 134 10.46 -0.55 -16.54
N VAL A 135 9.98 -1.62 -15.92
CA VAL A 135 8.58 -2.09 -15.95
C VAL A 135 8.09 -2.39 -14.53
N GLY A 136 6.80 -2.26 -14.27
CA GLY A 136 6.18 -2.55 -12.97
C GLY A 136 6.24 -1.38 -11.99
N TYR A 137 6.43 -1.67 -10.70
CA TYR A 137 6.25 -0.71 -9.60
C TYR A 137 6.88 0.69 -9.81
N PRO A 138 8.14 0.85 -10.27
CA PRO A 138 8.70 2.18 -10.50
C PRO A 138 8.06 2.92 -11.69
N ALA A 139 7.65 2.16 -12.73
CA ALA A 139 7.00 2.72 -13.90
C ALA A 139 5.56 3.18 -13.59
N ASP A 140 4.82 2.40 -12.80
CA ASP A 140 3.43 2.72 -12.43
C ASP A 140 3.35 3.90 -11.44
N HIS A 141 4.42 4.15 -10.67
CA HIS A 141 4.47 5.23 -9.68
C HIS A 141 4.61 6.62 -10.35
N ILE A 142 5.22 6.73 -11.54
CA ILE A 142 5.55 7.99 -12.27
C ILE A 142 6.12 9.07 -11.33
N VAL A 143 6.85 8.61 -10.33
CA VAL A 143 7.46 9.39 -9.26
C VAL A 143 8.76 8.70 -8.88
N SER A 144 9.87 9.42 -8.97
CA SER A 144 11.15 8.96 -8.44
C SER A 144 11.24 9.29 -6.95
N ILE A 145 11.72 8.33 -6.16
CA ILE A 145 12.17 8.58 -4.79
C ILE A 145 13.64 9.02 -4.86
N VAL A 146 13.91 10.27 -4.46
CA VAL A 146 15.22 10.92 -4.55
C VAL A 146 15.87 10.92 -3.17
N THR A 147 16.27 9.75 -2.67
CA THR A 147 17.00 9.62 -1.40
C THR A 147 18.33 8.89 -1.62
N ALA A 148 19.39 9.34 -0.94
CA ALA A 148 20.76 8.88 -1.20
C ALA A 148 21.19 7.63 -0.39
N LEU A 149 20.41 7.18 0.59
CA LEU A 149 20.73 6.05 1.48
C LEU A 149 19.45 5.28 1.87
N SER A 150 19.65 4.11 2.50
CA SER A 150 18.67 3.09 2.92
C SER A 150 17.24 3.58 3.20
N TRP A 151 16.25 2.72 2.90
CA TRP A 151 14.80 2.96 2.99
C TRP A 151 14.24 3.48 4.33
N LEU A 152 15.03 3.58 5.40
CA LEU A 152 14.56 3.95 6.73
C LEU A 152 15.33 5.14 7.31
N TRP A 153 14.65 6.28 7.43
CA TRP A 153 15.18 7.50 8.03
C TRP A 153 14.34 7.93 9.23
N MET A 154 15.01 8.35 10.31
CA MET A 154 14.32 8.91 11.47
C MET A 154 13.88 10.34 11.17
N VAL A 155 12.60 10.51 10.81
CA VAL A 155 12.01 11.83 10.49
C VAL A 155 10.75 12.09 11.31
N PRO A 156 10.86 12.46 12.60
CA PRO A 156 9.70 12.62 13.48
C PRO A 156 8.69 13.67 13.00
N LYS A 157 9.17 14.76 12.40
CA LYS A 157 8.30 15.78 11.79
C LYS A 157 7.48 15.21 10.63
N GLY A 158 8.02 14.22 9.92
CA GLY A 158 7.35 13.55 8.81
C GLY A 158 6.05 12.89 9.25
N LEU A 159 6.00 12.29 10.45
CA LEU A 159 4.77 11.72 10.98
C LEU A 159 3.68 12.79 11.14
N TYR A 160 4.03 13.94 11.75
CA TYR A 160 3.09 15.05 11.91
C TYR A 160 2.58 15.55 10.56
N ASP A 161 3.49 15.81 9.62
CA ASP A 161 3.13 16.32 8.29
C ASP A 161 2.27 15.29 7.51
N HIS A 162 2.55 14.00 7.68
CA HIS A 162 1.77 12.92 7.09
C HIS A 162 0.34 12.87 7.65
N LEU A 163 0.18 12.96 8.98
CA LEU A 163 -1.14 13.00 9.61
C LEU A 163 -1.92 14.27 9.22
N VAL A 164 -1.26 15.42 9.08
CA VAL A 164 -1.87 16.65 8.57
C VAL A 164 -2.34 16.49 7.12
N TYR A 165 -1.55 15.84 6.27
CA TYR A 165 -1.97 15.51 4.91
C TYR A 165 -3.23 14.65 4.92
N LEU A 166 -3.24 13.53 5.65
CA LEU A 166 -4.40 12.63 5.72
C LEU A 166 -5.64 13.34 6.23
N LYS A 167 -5.50 14.17 7.26
CA LYS A 167 -6.58 14.99 7.78
C LYS A 167 -7.11 15.91 6.69
N ASN A 168 -6.26 16.71 6.05
CA ASN A 168 -6.71 17.67 5.04
C ASN A 168 -7.33 17.01 3.80
N THR A 169 -6.93 15.77 3.49
CA THR A 169 -7.42 15.03 2.31
C THR A 169 -8.71 14.25 2.58
N TYR A 170 -8.86 13.66 3.76
CA TYR A 170 -9.92 12.68 4.04
C TYR A 170 -10.79 12.97 5.28
N ASP A 171 -10.60 14.09 5.99
CA ASP A 171 -11.16 14.37 7.34
C ASP A 171 -12.59 13.87 7.57
N GLN A 172 -13.50 14.20 6.65
CA GLN A 172 -14.94 13.96 6.81
C GLN A 172 -15.34 12.50 6.64
N ASP A 173 -14.53 11.73 5.92
CA ASP A 173 -14.83 10.34 5.55
C ASP A 173 -13.90 9.33 6.23
N MET A 174 -12.87 9.81 6.94
CA MET A 174 -11.86 8.96 7.56
C MET A 174 -12.40 8.28 8.84
N PRO A 175 -12.28 6.95 8.96
CA PRO A 175 -12.58 6.25 10.21
C PRO A 175 -11.51 6.54 11.28
N PRO A 176 -11.72 6.12 12.55
CA PRO A 176 -10.67 6.14 13.56
C PRO A 176 -9.34 5.58 13.04
N MET A 177 -8.25 6.28 13.33
CA MET A 177 -6.91 5.93 12.83
C MET A 177 -5.97 5.59 13.98
N TYR A 178 -5.19 4.53 13.82
CA TYR A 178 -4.22 4.05 14.79
C TYR A 178 -2.85 3.90 14.14
N ILE A 179 -1.80 4.38 14.82
CA ILE A 179 -0.43 4.01 14.45
C ILE A 179 -0.22 2.57 14.90
N THR A 180 -0.10 1.66 13.94
CA THR A 180 -0.04 0.20 14.17
C THR A 180 1.38 -0.31 14.14
N GLU A 181 2.25 0.30 13.34
CA GLU A 181 3.68 0.11 13.42
C GLU A 181 4.45 1.42 13.29
N MET A 182 5.49 1.54 14.12
CA MET A 182 6.52 2.56 14.02
C MET A 182 7.76 2.06 14.76
N GLY A 183 8.94 2.19 14.17
CA GLY A 183 10.17 1.79 14.83
C GLY A 183 11.41 1.94 13.98
N LEU A 184 12.55 1.63 14.57
CA LEU A 184 13.81 1.51 13.84
C LEU A 184 14.66 0.36 14.39
N PRO A 185 15.37 -0.37 13.53
CA PRO A 185 16.35 -1.34 13.99
C PRO A 185 17.54 -0.60 14.59
N ILE A 186 17.91 -0.95 15.82
CA ILE A 186 19.13 -0.44 16.45
C ILE A 186 20.28 -1.36 16.04
N LYS A 187 21.29 -0.81 15.37
CA LYS A 187 22.51 -1.55 15.07
C LYS A 187 23.27 -1.81 16.37
N MET A 188 23.14 -3.00 16.93
CA MET A 188 23.96 -3.42 18.06
C MET A 188 25.41 -3.57 17.59
N THR A 189 26.29 -2.71 18.11
CA THR A 189 27.73 -2.95 17.98
C THR A 189 28.09 -4.02 19.01
N MET A 190 28.49 -5.22 18.58
CA MET A 190 29.01 -6.23 19.50
C MET A 190 30.25 -5.66 20.19
N GLY A 191 30.11 -5.27 21.46
CA GLY A 191 31.22 -4.72 22.25
C GLY A 191 30.83 -4.05 23.56
N SER A 192 29.59 -3.59 23.76
CA SER A 192 29.25 -2.74 24.93
C SER A 192 28.31 -3.34 25.97
N GLN A 193 27.80 -4.57 25.81
CA GLN A 193 26.75 -5.12 26.70
C GLN A 193 27.05 -6.50 27.31
N LEU A 194 28.15 -7.18 26.98
CA LEU A 194 28.45 -8.50 27.58
C LEU A 194 29.12 -8.45 28.96
N ASN A 195 29.54 -7.29 29.45
CA ASN A 195 30.24 -7.15 30.75
C ASN A 195 29.35 -6.61 31.90
N LYS A 196 28.02 -6.58 31.75
CA LYS A 196 27.11 -6.10 32.82
C LYS A 196 26.30 -7.19 33.51
N LEU A 197 26.57 -8.47 33.21
CA LEU A 197 25.89 -9.63 33.83
C LEU A 197 26.87 -10.76 34.19
N ALA A 198 28.09 -10.43 34.61
CA ALA A 198 29.01 -11.37 35.26
C ALA A 198 29.40 -10.85 36.64
#